data_AF-A0A8S3H3W0-F1
#
_entry.id   AF-A0A8S3H3W0-F1
#
_cell.length_a   1.000
_cell.length_b   1.000
_cell.length_c   1.000
_cell.angle_alpha   90.00
_cell.angle_beta   90.00
_cell.angle_gamma   90.00
#
_symmetry.space_group_name_H-M   'P 1'
#
loop_
_entity.id
_entity.type
_entity.pdbx_description
1 polymer ?
#
loop_
_entity_poly.entity_id
_entity_poly.type
_entity_poly.pdbx_seq_one_letter_code
_entity_poly.pdbx_strand_id
1 'polypeptide(L)'
;MDNKKYYDKNRSNPRYEINENVLLRIHGLRSKLDPQFTLIPKIAIQKQHPTYWVRDRMNDQITRVHVNDMRPILLPYHVFFW
;
A
#
# COMPACT_ATOMS: atom_id res chain seq x y z
N MET A 1 27.60 -10.20 15.23
CA MET A 1 27.46 -9.90 13.79
C MET A 1 26.18 -9.11 13.57
N ASP A 2 26.26 -7.78 13.67
CA ASP A 2 25.10 -6.87 13.56
C ASP A 2 24.99 -6.26 12.15
N ASN A 3 24.77 -7.10 11.12
CA ASN A 3 24.58 -6.61 9.74
C ASN A 3 23.23 -5.88 9.53
N LYS A 4 22.30 -5.91 10.50
CA LYS A 4 20.98 -5.27 10.36
C LYS A 4 21.02 -3.73 10.43
N LYS A 5 21.97 -3.14 11.17
CA LYS A 5 22.02 -1.69 11.41
C LYS A 5 22.35 -0.86 10.17
N TYR A 6 23.04 -1.43 9.18
CA TYR A 6 23.43 -0.72 7.96
C TYR A 6 22.33 -0.67 6.90
N TYR A 7 21.49 -1.71 6.79
CA TYR A 7 20.40 -1.76 5.80
C TYR A 7 19.11 -1.05 6.24
N ASP A 8 18.92 -0.79 7.54
CA ASP A 8 17.67 -0.18 8.06
C ASP A 8 17.65 1.35 8.00
N LYS A 9 18.80 2.04 7.86
CA LYS A 9 18.86 3.52 7.96
C LYS A 9 17.99 4.25 6.93
N ASN A 10 17.80 3.66 5.75
CA ASN A 10 17.01 4.27 4.66
C ASN A 10 15.67 3.56 4.44
N ARG A 11 15.22 2.71 5.37
CA ARG A 11 13.95 2.03 5.23
C ARG A 11 12.83 3.04 5.41
N SER A 12 12.12 3.36 4.32
CA SER A 12 10.89 4.12 4.38
C SER A 12 9.94 3.43 5.36
N ASN A 13 9.43 4.18 6.34
CA ASN A 13 8.40 3.74 7.27
C ASN A 13 7.04 4.34 6.85
N PRO A 14 6.45 3.88 5.73
CA PRO A 14 5.15 4.37 5.31
C PRO A 14 4.13 4.09 6.40
N ARG A 15 3.27 5.06 6.67
CA ARG A 15 2.15 4.94 7.58
C ARG A 15 0.92 5.44 6.84
N TYR A 16 -0.14 4.65 6.92
CA TYR A 16 -1.43 4.98 6.32
C TYR A 16 -2.43 5.34 7.41
N GLU A 17 -3.35 6.23 7.07
CA GLU A 17 -4.49 6.57 7.92
C GLU A 17 -5.73 5.74 7.58
N ILE A 18 -6.67 5.68 8.53
CA ILE A 18 -7.96 5.05 8.30
C ILE A 18 -8.72 5.87 7.26
N ASN A 19 -9.47 5.20 6.39
CA ASN A 19 -10.16 5.73 5.22
C ASN A 19 -9.26 6.21 4.08
N GLU A 20 -7.95 5.98 4.15
CA GLU A 20 -7.03 6.28 3.05
C GLU A 20 -7.16 5.24 1.93
N ASN A 21 -7.12 5.72 0.67
CA ASN A 21 -7.12 4.84 -0.51
C ASN A 21 -5.70 4.36 -0.80
N VAL A 22 -5.55 3.05 -0.91
CA VAL A 22 -4.27 2.36 -1.09
C VAL A 22 -4.38 1.30 -2.19
N LEU A 23 -3.28 1.08 -2.90
CA LEU A 23 -3.11 -0.04 -3.83
C LEU A 23 -2.38 -1.17 -3.12
N LEU A 24 -2.72 -2.41 -3.48
CA LEU A 24 -2.08 -3.60 -2.91
C LEU A 24 -1.14 -4.24 -3.93
N ARG A 25 -0.04 -4.79 -3.47
CA ARG A 25 0.85 -5.59 -4.30
C ARG A 25 0.14 -6.87 -4.74
N ILE A 26 0.21 -7.18 -6.02
CA ILE A 26 -0.30 -8.46 -6.54
C ILE A 26 0.81 -9.50 -6.43
N HIS A 27 0.51 -10.59 -5.73
CA HIS A 27 1.38 -11.75 -5.55
C HIS A 27 1.04 -12.84 -6.56
N GLY A 28 2.04 -13.58 -7.05
CA GLY A 28 1.83 -14.71 -7.97
C GLY A 28 2.83 -14.77 -9.14
N LEU A 29 2.52 -15.61 -10.13
CA LEU A 29 3.24 -15.70 -11.39
C LEU A 29 2.92 -14.49 -12.26
N ARG A 30 3.96 -13.75 -12.68
CA ARG A 30 3.84 -12.50 -13.43
C ARG A 30 4.93 -12.41 -14.48
N SER A 31 4.56 -11.90 -15.64
CA SER A 31 5.49 -11.49 -16.69
C SER A 31 6.19 -10.20 -16.30
N LYS A 32 7.33 -9.90 -16.93
CA LYS A 32 8.13 -8.70 -16.63
C LYS A 32 7.38 -7.37 -16.80
N LEU A 33 6.34 -7.36 -17.63
CA LEU A 33 5.55 -6.18 -17.97
C LEU A 33 4.22 -6.07 -17.18
N ASP A 34 3.92 -7.05 -16.31
CA ASP A 34 2.67 -7.05 -15.56
C ASP A 34 2.69 -6.00 -14.42
N PRO A 35 1.55 -5.35 -14.14
CA PRO A 35 1.49 -4.23 -13.20
C PRO A 35 1.73 -4.66 -11.74
N GLN A 36 2.76 -4.18 -11.07
CA GLN A 36 3.13 -4.69 -9.73
C GLN A 36 2.03 -4.57 -8.65
N PHE A 37 1.15 -3.58 -8.76
CA PHE A 37 0.08 -3.29 -7.82
C PHE A 37 -1.31 -3.43 -8.46
N THR A 38 -2.34 -3.59 -7.62
CA THR A 38 -3.73 -3.58 -8.05
C THR A 38 -4.07 -2.26 -8.72
N LEU A 39 -4.86 -2.31 -9.79
CA LEU A 39 -5.39 -1.11 -10.45
C LEU A 39 -6.55 -0.51 -9.66
N ILE A 40 -7.28 -1.34 -8.92
CA ILE A 40 -8.45 -0.92 -8.16
C ILE A 40 -8.01 -0.46 -6.77
N PRO A 41 -8.34 0.78 -6.38
CA PRO A 41 -8.13 1.30 -5.03
C PRO A 41 -8.89 0.52 -3.98
N LYS A 42 -8.24 0.29 -2.84
CA LYS A 42 -8.88 -0.26 -1.64
C LYS A 42 -8.75 0.72 -0.48
N ILE A 43 -9.60 0.58 0.53
CA ILE A 43 -9.62 1.51 1.67
C ILE A 43 -9.00 0.85 2.89
N ALA A 44 -8.08 1.53 3.56
CA ALA A 44 -7.61 1.12 4.89
C ALA A 44 -8.73 1.35 5.92
N ILE A 45 -9.28 0.28 6.49
CA ILE A 45 -10.38 0.36 7.47
C ILE A 45 -9.92 0.25 8.92
N GLN A 46 -8.75 -0.36 9.15
CA GLN A 46 -8.18 -0.49 10.49
C GLN A 46 -6.66 -0.44 10.43
N LYS A 47 -6.07 0.27 11.39
CA LYS A 47 -4.62 0.50 11.52
C LYS A 47 -4.05 -0.36 12.65
N GLN A 48 -3.16 -1.29 12.31
CA GLN A 48 -2.45 -2.14 13.27
C GLN A 48 -0.98 -2.34 12.83
N HIS A 49 -0.23 -1.24 12.76
CA HIS A 49 1.12 -1.21 12.19
C HIS A 49 2.01 -2.35 12.75
N PRO A 50 2.73 -3.11 11.90
CA PRO A 50 2.97 -2.90 10.47
C PRO A 50 1.92 -3.54 9.54
N THR A 51 0.79 -3.98 10.08
CA THR A 51 -0.30 -4.60 9.32
C THR A 51 -1.54 -3.69 9.28
N TYR A 52 -2.28 -3.75 8.19
CA TYR A 52 -3.49 -2.96 8.02
C TYR A 52 -4.61 -3.87 7.54
N TRP A 53 -5.83 -3.56 7.95
CA TRP A 53 -7.01 -4.19 7.36
C TRP A 53 -7.53 -3.28 6.27
N VAL A 54 -7.69 -3.87 5.09
CA VAL A 54 -8.00 -3.17 3.86
C VAL A 54 -9.25 -3.79 3.25
N ARG A 55 -10.22 -2.94 2.92
CA ARG A 55 -11.51 -3.32 2.34
C ARG A 55 -11.53 -3.02 0.84
N ASP A 56 -11.91 -4.01 0.06
CA ASP A 56 -12.22 -3.82 -1.36
C ASP A 56 -13.60 -3.19 -1.50
N ARG A 57 -13.72 -2.12 -2.29
CA ARG A 57 -15.01 -1.47 -2.55
C ARG A 57 -15.92 -2.29 -3.47
N MET A 58 -15.34 -3.11 -4.35
CA MET A 58 -16.12 -3.82 -5.37
C MET A 58 -16.81 -5.06 -4.80
N ASN A 59 -16.05 -5.86 -4.03
CA ASN A 59 -16.50 -7.19 -3.59
C ASN A 59 -16.72 -7.28 -2.07
N ASP A 60 -16.59 -6.14 -1.39
CA ASP A 60 -16.69 -6.03 0.07
C ASP A 60 -15.72 -6.90 0.89
N GLN A 61 -14.68 -7.42 0.23
CA GLN A 61 -13.73 -8.30 0.89
C GLN A 61 -12.77 -7.53 1.79
N ILE A 62 -12.61 -8.02 3.01
CA ILE A 62 -11.67 -7.49 3.99
C ILE A 62 -10.43 -8.38 4.00
N THR A 63 -9.26 -7.76 3.83
CA THR A 63 -7.98 -8.45 3.77
C THR A 63 -6.97 -7.82 4.71
N ARG A 64 -6.12 -8.64 5.30
CA ARG A 64 -5.05 -8.21 6.21
C ARG A 64 -3.75 -8.13 5.42
N VAL A 65 -3.11 -6.97 5.38
CA VAL A 65 -1.97 -6.70 4.49
C VAL A 65 -0.84 -5.99 5.23
N HIS A 66 0.41 -6.39 4.94
CA HIS A 66 1.59 -5.73 5.49
C HIS A 66 1.86 -4.41 4.77
N VAL A 67 2.36 -3.41 5.51
CA VAL A 67 2.58 -2.04 5.01
C VAL A 67 3.51 -1.96 3.79
N ASN A 68 4.46 -2.90 3.66
CA ASN A 68 5.35 -3.00 2.48
C ASN A 68 4.63 -3.39 1.18
N ASP A 69 3.49 -4.07 1.28
CA ASP A 69 2.68 -4.48 0.13
C ASP A 69 1.60 -3.45 -0.19
N MET A 70 1.62 -2.29 0.48
CA MET A 70 0.69 -1.21 0.25
C MET A 70 1.40 -0.05 -0.44
N ARG A 71 0.66 0.68 -1.28
CA ARG A 71 1.12 1.95 -1.86
C ARG A 71 0.01 2.98 -1.75
N PRO A 72 0.33 4.23 -1.35
CA PRO A 72 -0.66 5.30 -1.39
C PRO A 72 -1.00 5.61 -2.85
N ILE A 73 -2.23 6.03 -3.08
CA ILE A 73 -2.58 6.65 -4.36
C ILE A 73 -2.15 8.10 -4.27
N LEU A 74 -1.04 8.43 -4.94
CA LEU A 74 -0.68 9.81 -5.19
C LEU A 74 -1.69 10.37 -6.20
N LEU A 75 -2.82 10.88 -5.71
CA LEU A 75 -3.64 11.76 -6.50
C LEU A 75 -2.79 13.02 -6.74
N PRO A 76 -2.57 13.45 -7.99
CA PRO A 76 -1.93 14.73 -8.25
C PRO A 76 -2.86 15.82 -7.71
N TYR A 77 -2.57 16.33 -6.52
CA TYR A 77 -3.17 17.56 -6.05
C TYR A 77 -2.55 18.73 -6.84
N HIS A 78 -3.41 19.65 -7.26
CA HIS A 78 -3.15 20.90 -8.01
C HIS A 78 -3.14 20.83 -9.54
N VAL A 79 -4.32 20.73 -10.15
CA VAL A 79 -4.65 21.67 -11.25
C VAL A 79 -5.62 22.70 -10.68
N PHE A 80 -5.08 23.77 -10.10
CA PHE A 80 -5.86 24.99 -9.90
C PHE A 80 -5.94 25.65 -11.28
N PHE A 81 -7.12 25.61 -11.89
CA PHE A 81 -7.45 26.53 -12.97
C PHE A 81 -7.77 27.88 -12.31
N TRP A 82 -7.03 28.93 -12.68
CA TRP A 82 -7.42 30.32 -12.50
C TRP A 82 -7.79 30.88 -13.87
#